data_AF-M8CX03-F1
#
_entry.id   AF-M8CX03-F1
#
_cell.length_a   1.000
_cell.length_b   1.000
_cell.length_c   1.000
_cell.angle_alpha   90.00
_cell.angle_beta   90.00
_cell.angle_gamma   90.00
#
_symmetry.space_group_name_H-M   'P 1'
#
loop_
_entity.id
_entity.type
_entity.pdbx_description
1 polymer ?
#
loop_
_entity_poly.entity_id
_entity_poly.type
_entity_poly.pdbx_seq_one_letter_code
_entity_poly.pdbx_strand_id
1 'polypeptide(L)'
;MSNMFCVNKSGQKVPVYDAYYTTQIGVLYPREAFGWDANWGGEGVFCRIVFLNSQGKLQVGFLKNAIDYNGLPAPVGVYPYDRVYIDGNWYVTFKFRRTENVYTADGNYWGQVAAGMRVACLDDGFMNSLSGDTHPEWKAINYVERSTDKAWIKVSGAGKNYGFVDTGLSKGSMPDTISMYGSW
;
A
#
# COMPACT_ATOMS: atom_id res chain seq x y z
N MET A 1 -5.12 15.22 4.32
CA MET A 1 -4.22 14.11 4.72
C MET A 1 -3.94 13.30 3.47
N SER A 2 -2.74 12.74 3.32
CA SER A 2 -2.42 11.90 2.16
C SER A 2 -2.92 10.47 2.37
N ASN A 3 -3.22 9.79 1.27
CA ASN A 3 -3.58 8.37 1.30
C ASN A 3 -2.41 7.50 1.77
N MET A 4 -2.73 6.36 2.37
CA MET A 4 -1.73 5.40 2.84
C MET A 4 -2.05 3.99 2.37
N PHE A 5 -1.02 3.19 2.15
CA PHE A 5 -1.19 1.74 2.04
C PHE A 5 -1.00 1.10 3.41
N CYS A 6 -1.97 0.30 3.84
CA CYS A 6 -2.09 -0.16 5.21
C CYS A 6 -2.31 -1.67 5.28
N VAL A 7 -2.13 -2.20 6.48
CA VAL A 7 -2.42 -3.58 6.86
C VAL A 7 -3.23 -3.59 8.15
N ASN A 8 -4.16 -4.54 8.27
CA ASN A 8 -4.89 -4.74 9.51
C ASN A 8 -4.01 -5.44 10.56
N LYS A 9 -3.50 -4.69 11.53
CA LYS A 9 -2.68 -5.23 12.63
C LYS A 9 -3.41 -5.31 13.96
N SER A 10 -4.74 -5.11 13.95
CA SER A 10 -5.58 -5.24 15.14
C SER A 10 -5.70 -6.67 15.67
N GLY A 11 -5.36 -7.67 14.86
CA GLY A 11 -5.58 -9.08 15.17
C GLY A 11 -7.05 -9.51 15.09
N GLN A 12 -7.96 -8.60 14.71
CA GLN A 12 -9.39 -8.84 14.62
C GLN A 12 -9.87 -8.87 13.18
N LYS A 13 -11.02 -9.53 12.94
CA LYS A 13 -11.77 -9.41 11.70
C LYS A 13 -12.63 -8.14 11.79
N VAL A 14 -12.39 -7.18 10.91
CA VAL A 14 -13.05 -5.87 10.96
C VAL A 14 -14.10 -5.81 9.85
N PRO A 15 -15.39 -5.58 10.17
CA PRO A 15 -16.43 -5.49 9.15
C PRO A 15 -16.25 -4.22 8.30
N VAL A 16 -16.47 -4.36 6.99
CA VAL A 16 -16.45 -3.26 6.03
C VAL A 16 -17.87 -3.03 5.54
N TYR A 17 -18.30 -1.77 5.53
CA TYR A 17 -19.66 -1.37 5.20
C TYR A 17 -19.73 -0.51 3.93
N ASP A 18 -20.95 -0.34 3.42
CA ASP A 18 -21.28 0.71 2.46
C ASP A 18 -21.10 2.13 3.06
N ALA A 19 -21.28 3.15 2.22
CA ALA A 19 -21.13 4.56 2.61
C ALA A 19 -22.10 5.04 3.70
N TYR A 20 -23.16 4.30 3.97
CA TYR A 20 -24.20 4.65 4.94
C TYR A 20 -24.15 3.78 6.20
N TYR A 21 -23.18 2.87 6.31
CA TYR A 21 -23.07 1.88 7.37
C TYR A 21 -24.32 1.00 7.55
N THR A 22 -25.08 0.79 6.47
CA THR A 22 -26.33 0.02 6.52
C THR A 22 -26.12 -1.45 6.21
N THR A 23 -25.24 -1.74 5.25
CA THR A 23 -24.95 -3.09 4.77
C THR A 23 -23.48 -3.41 4.96
N GLN A 24 -23.19 -4.56 5.55
CA GLN A 24 -21.84 -5.10 5.55
C GLN A 24 -21.54 -5.66 4.15
N ILE A 25 -20.53 -5.11 3.49
CA ILE A 25 -20.12 -5.48 2.13
C ILE A 25 -18.81 -6.27 2.10
N GLY A 26 -18.14 -6.41 3.25
CA GLY A 26 -16.88 -7.13 3.35
C GLY A 26 -16.41 -7.34 4.78
N VAL A 27 -15.25 -7.96 4.89
CA VAL A 27 -14.50 -8.16 6.12
C VAL A 27 -13.03 -7.96 5.78
N LEU A 28 -12.34 -7.17 6.60
CA LEU A 28 -10.90 -7.04 6.58
C LEU A 28 -10.31 -7.99 7.63
N TYR A 29 -9.61 -9.02 7.18
CA TYR A 29 -9.04 -10.06 8.02
C TYR A 29 -7.72 -9.60 8.68
N PRO A 30 -7.28 -10.26 9.76
CA PRO A 30 -5.98 -9.99 10.36
C PRO A 30 -4.85 -10.13 9.32
N ARG A 31 -3.93 -9.15 9.31
CA ARG A 31 -2.80 -9.02 8.37
C ARG A 31 -3.19 -8.79 6.92
N GLU A 32 -4.46 -8.50 6.64
CA GLU A 32 -4.91 -8.16 5.29
C GLU A 32 -4.53 -6.72 4.92
N ALA A 33 -4.02 -6.53 3.71
CA ALA A 33 -3.64 -5.24 3.16
C ALA A 33 -4.83 -4.52 2.52
N PHE A 34 -4.80 -3.18 2.56
CA PHE A 34 -5.83 -2.32 1.99
C PHE A 34 -5.27 -0.92 1.71
N GLY A 35 -5.92 -0.17 0.82
CA GLY A 35 -5.66 1.25 0.61
C GLY A 35 -6.52 2.09 1.54
N TRP A 36 -5.94 3.05 2.26
CA TRP A 36 -6.64 4.04 3.06
C TRP A 36 -6.84 5.33 2.25
N ASP A 37 -8.10 5.73 2.06
CA ASP A 37 -8.47 6.95 1.34
C ASP A 37 -8.76 8.07 2.34
N ALA A 38 -7.75 8.90 2.56
CA ALA A 38 -7.78 10.02 3.50
C ALA A 38 -8.54 11.24 2.95
N ASN A 39 -8.92 11.24 1.66
CA ASN A 39 -9.67 12.34 1.05
C ASN A 39 -11.17 12.31 1.41
N TRP A 40 -11.64 11.21 2.00
CA TRP A 40 -13.07 10.96 2.27
C TRP A 40 -13.34 10.54 3.72
N GLY A 41 -12.52 11.03 4.66
CA GLY A 41 -12.64 10.71 6.07
C GLY A 41 -12.32 11.83 7.04
N GLY A 42 -13.23 12.08 7.99
CA GLY A 42 -13.03 12.98 9.14
C GLY A 42 -12.57 12.21 10.38
N GLU A 43 -11.54 12.74 11.06
CA GLU A 43 -11.02 12.38 12.41
C GLU A 43 -11.09 10.89 12.85
N GLY A 44 -11.03 9.93 11.92
CA GLY A 44 -11.10 8.50 12.22
C GLY A 44 -12.50 7.92 12.44
N VAL A 45 -13.56 8.70 12.19
CA VAL A 45 -14.97 8.28 12.33
C VAL A 45 -15.52 7.75 10.99
N PHE A 46 -15.14 8.38 9.89
CA PHE A 46 -15.48 7.96 8.52
C PHE A 46 -14.22 7.51 7.81
N CYS A 47 -14.03 6.21 7.68
CA CYS A 47 -12.75 5.66 7.22
C CYS A 47 -12.95 4.94 5.89
N ARG A 48 -12.84 5.67 4.78
CA ARG A 48 -12.95 5.11 3.44
C ARG A 48 -11.69 4.29 3.11
N ILE A 49 -11.90 3.09 2.58
CA ILE A 49 -10.83 2.18 2.16
C ILE A 49 -11.08 1.62 0.77
N VAL A 50 -10.01 1.17 0.12
CA VAL A 50 -10.03 0.27 -1.03
C VAL A 50 -9.54 -1.09 -0.57
N PHE A 51 -10.37 -2.12 -0.71
CA PHE A 51 -10.06 -3.48 -0.26
C PHE A 51 -10.48 -4.52 -1.32
N LEU A 52 -9.96 -5.74 -1.20
CA LEU A 52 -10.35 -6.85 -2.06
C LEU A 52 -11.58 -7.55 -1.45
N ASN A 53 -12.72 -7.49 -2.11
CA ASN A 53 -13.92 -8.14 -1.61
C ASN A 53 -13.88 -9.66 -1.80
N SER A 54 -14.86 -10.38 -1.24
CA SER A 54 -14.95 -11.85 -1.30
C SER A 54 -15.09 -12.42 -2.72
N GLN A 55 -15.41 -11.58 -3.71
CA GLN A 55 -15.48 -11.95 -5.13
C GLN A 55 -14.14 -11.73 -5.86
N GLY A 56 -13.08 -11.33 -5.15
CA GLY A 56 -11.78 -11.03 -5.73
C GLY A 56 -11.76 -9.73 -6.53
N LYS A 57 -12.65 -8.77 -6.22
CA LYS A 57 -12.69 -7.46 -6.88
C LYS A 57 -12.33 -6.36 -5.91
N LEU A 58 -11.55 -5.38 -6.39
CA LEU A 58 -11.32 -4.15 -5.64
C LEU A 58 -12.65 -3.43 -5.46
N GLN A 59 -12.94 -3.04 -4.23
CA GLN A 59 -14.15 -2.35 -3.84
C GLN A 59 -13.82 -1.25 -2.84
N VAL A 60 -14.56 -0.14 -2.95
CA VAL A 60 -14.55 0.91 -1.93
C VAL A 60 -15.51 0.51 -0.81
N GLY A 61 -15.08 0.69 0.42
CA GLY A 61 -15.90 0.48 1.60
C GLY A 61 -15.50 1.38 2.75
N PHE A 62 -16.22 1.27 3.86
CA PHE A 62 -16.05 2.11 5.04
C PHE A 62 -15.85 1.27 6.29
N LEU A 63 -14.80 1.58 7.04
CA LEU A 63 -14.60 1.07 8.39
C LEU A 63 -15.38 1.96 9.36
N LYS A 64 -16.15 1.35 10.25
CA LYS A 64 -16.88 2.04 11.31
C LYS A 64 -15.98 2.10 12.54
N ASN A 65 -15.76 3.29 13.07
CA ASN A 65 -14.91 3.55 14.23
C ASN A 65 -13.54 2.83 14.14
N ALA A 66 -12.80 3.02 13.05
CA ALA A 66 -11.51 2.34 12.86
C ALA A 66 -10.54 2.59 14.03
N ILE A 67 -10.64 3.76 14.66
CA ILE A 67 -9.86 4.17 15.84
C ILE A 67 -10.09 3.30 17.09
N ASP A 68 -11.21 2.58 17.18
CA ASP A 68 -11.49 1.67 18.30
C ASP A 68 -10.63 0.39 18.20
N TYR A 69 -10.06 0.12 17.02
CA TYR A 69 -9.20 -1.03 16.78
C TYR A 69 -7.74 -0.62 16.91
N ASN A 70 -7.12 -0.92 18.06
CA ASN A 70 -5.68 -0.74 18.24
C ASN A 70 -4.92 -1.49 17.12
N GLY A 71 -4.08 -0.79 16.35
CA GLY A 71 -3.41 -1.35 15.17
C GLY A 71 -4.20 -1.24 13.85
N LEU A 72 -5.16 -0.31 13.75
CA LEU A 72 -5.87 0.03 12.52
C LEU A 72 -6.13 1.56 12.42
N PRO A 73 -5.88 2.20 11.27
CA PRO A 73 -5.06 1.70 10.16
C PRO A 73 -3.59 1.61 10.58
N ALA A 74 -2.90 0.52 10.20
CA ALA A 74 -1.46 0.39 10.42
C ALA A 74 -0.72 0.57 9.07
N PRO A 75 -0.01 1.68 8.85
CA PRO A 75 0.71 1.92 7.60
C PRO A 75 1.82 0.88 7.35
N VAL A 76 2.00 0.43 6.11
CA VAL A 76 2.99 -0.62 5.83
C VAL A 76 4.45 -0.18 6.07
N GLY A 77 4.71 1.12 6.11
CA GLY A 77 6.04 1.69 6.36
C GLY A 77 6.67 1.25 7.68
N VAL A 78 5.87 0.89 8.69
CA VAL A 78 6.38 0.38 9.99
C VAL A 78 6.61 -1.14 10.00
N TYR A 79 6.21 -1.85 8.94
CA TYR A 79 6.41 -3.30 8.76
C TYR A 79 7.18 -3.61 7.47
N PRO A 80 8.37 -3.03 7.26
CA PRO A 80 9.10 -3.24 6.03
C PRO A 80 9.65 -4.66 5.93
N TYR A 81 10.05 -5.06 4.72
CA TYR A 81 10.80 -6.29 4.49
C TYR A 81 12.23 -6.18 5.02
N ASP A 82 12.89 -5.08 4.70
CA ASP A 82 14.29 -4.78 5.04
C ASP A 82 14.54 -3.27 4.90
N ARG A 83 15.75 -2.80 5.22
CA ARG A 83 16.21 -1.43 5.01
C ARG A 83 17.46 -1.39 4.14
N VAL A 84 17.63 -0.32 3.39
CA VAL A 84 18.80 -0.10 2.53
C VAL A 84 19.26 1.35 2.59
N TYR A 85 20.57 1.57 2.52
CA TYR A 85 21.17 2.89 2.44
C TYR A 85 21.57 3.18 1.00
N ILE A 86 20.98 4.22 0.41
CA ILE A 86 21.19 4.61 -1.00
C ILE A 86 21.46 6.12 -1.01
N ASP A 87 22.58 6.53 -1.62
CA ASP A 87 22.93 7.94 -1.83
C ASP A 87 22.69 8.84 -0.60
N GLY A 88 23.21 8.40 0.56
CA GLY A 88 23.17 9.19 1.79
C GLY A 88 21.90 9.05 2.64
N ASN A 89 20.89 8.30 2.19
CA ASN A 89 19.59 8.21 2.85
C ASN A 89 19.18 6.76 3.13
N TRP A 90 18.42 6.57 4.21
CA TRP A 90 17.79 5.29 4.54
C TRP A 90 16.45 5.14 3.83
N TYR A 91 16.22 3.96 3.29
CA TYR A 91 14.97 3.57 2.67
C TYR A 91 14.47 2.28 3.31
N VAL A 92 13.17 2.19 3.53
CA VAL A 92 12.52 0.92 3.80
C VAL A 92 12.18 0.23 2.49
N THR A 93 12.21 -1.11 2.52
CA THR A 93 11.97 -1.92 1.31
C THR A 93 10.78 -2.84 1.46
N PHE A 94 10.17 -3.15 0.33
CA PHE A 94 9.15 -4.18 0.19
C PHE A 94 9.53 -5.13 -0.93
N LYS A 95 9.21 -6.41 -0.79
CA LYS A 95 9.55 -7.45 -1.77
C LYS A 95 8.32 -7.86 -2.55
N PHE A 96 8.54 -8.27 -3.80
CA PHE A 96 7.48 -8.60 -4.73
C PHE A 96 7.45 -10.09 -5.06
N ARG A 97 6.28 -10.73 -4.94
CA ARG A 97 6.05 -12.13 -5.38
C ARG A 97 5.85 -12.23 -6.88
N ARG A 98 5.18 -11.24 -7.45
CA ARG A 98 4.83 -11.15 -8.87
C ARG A 98 5.42 -9.89 -9.46
N THR A 99 5.60 -9.90 -10.77
CA THR A 99 5.94 -8.68 -11.51
C THR A 99 4.76 -7.73 -11.46
N GLU A 100 5.02 -6.47 -11.08
CA GLU A 100 4.00 -5.42 -10.99
C GLU A 100 4.46 -4.12 -11.65
N ASN A 101 3.50 -3.38 -12.20
CA ASN A 101 3.77 -2.14 -12.90
C ASN A 101 4.12 -1.01 -11.93
N VAL A 102 4.98 -0.12 -12.41
CA VAL A 102 5.35 1.12 -11.75
C VAL A 102 4.95 2.26 -12.65
N TYR A 103 4.35 3.28 -12.07
CA TYR A 103 3.86 4.47 -12.72
C TYR A 103 4.58 5.69 -12.16
N THR A 104 4.74 6.71 -12.98
CA THR A 104 5.20 8.04 -12.55
C THR A 104 4.13 8.75 -11.72
N ALA A 105 4.47 9.90 -11.13
CA ALA A 105 3.58 10.60 -10.21
C ALA A 105 2.26 11.12 -10.85
N ASP A 106 2.20 11.25 -12.17
CA ASP A 106 0.98 11.64 -12.92
C ASP A 106 0.22 10.44 -13.50
N GLY A 107 0.63 9.21 -13.16
CA GLY A 107 -0.04 7.97 -13.58
C GLY A 107 0.47 7.39 -14.90
N ASN A 108 1.44 8.00 -15.58
CA ASN A 108 2.02 7.42 -16.78
C ASN A 108 2.91 6.21 -16.45
N TYR A 109 2.91 5.19 -17.31
CA TYR A 109 3.76 4.00 -17.15
C TYR A 109 5.24 4.39 -17.09
N TRP A 110 5.93 3.95 -16.04
CA TRP A 110 7.37 4.14 -15.86
C TRP A 110 8.16 2.86 -16.18
N GLY A 111 7.64 1.72 -15.73
CA GLY A 111 8.34 0.44 -15.82
C GLY A 111 7.67 -0.61 -14.94
N GLN A 112 8.46 -1.54 -14.41
CA GLN A 112 7.97 -2.62 -13.57
C GLN A 112 9.01 -3.03 -12.53
N VAL A 113 8.54 -3.55 -11.40
CA VAL A 113 9.35 -4.34 -10.48
C VAL A 113 9.20 -5.81 -10.87
N ALA A 114 10.31 -6.50 -11.12
CA ALA A 114 10.27 -7.92 -11.46
C ALA A 114 9.93 -8.78 -10.23
N ALA A 115 9.30 -9.94 -10.46
CA ALA A 115 9.09 -10.93 -9.42
C ALA A 115 10.40 -11.27 -8.67
N GLY A 116 10.31 -11.37 -7.35
CA GLY A 116 11.42 -11.62 -6.44
C GLY A 116 12.27 -10.40 -6.10
N MET A 117 12.05 -9.25 -6.75
CA MET A 117 12.81 -8.02 -6.50
C MET A 117 12.14 -7.12 -5.47
N ARG A 118 12.88 -6.10 -5.04
CA ARG A 118 12.42 -5.14 -4.06
C ARG A 118 12.15 -3.77 -4.68
N VAL A 119 11.37 -2.99 -3.96
CA VAL A 119 11.26 -1.53 -4.13
C VAL A 119 11.77 -0.87 -2.86
N ALA A 120 12.24 0.37 -2.96
CA ALA A 120 12.68 1.16 -1.83
C ALA A 120 11.89 2.47 -1.77
N CYS A 121 11.48 2.88 -0.57
CA CYS A 121 10.80 4.14 -0.30
C CYS A 121 11.45 4.83 0.90
N LEU A 122 11.55 6.16 0.82
CA LEU A 122 12.30 6.96 1.78
C LEU A 122 11.75 6.76 3.19
N ASP A 123 12.61 6.50 4.15
CA ASP A 123 12.22 6.29 5.55
C ASP A 123 12.08 7.63 6.29
N ASP A 124 11.09 8.43 5.91
CA ASP A 124 10.84 9.78 6.45
C ASP A 124 9.47 9.91 7.17
N GLY A 125 8.80 8.78 7.42
CA GLY A 125 7.47 8.74 8.04
C GLY A 125 6.31 9.12 7.11
N PHE A 126 6.58 9.75 5.96
CA PHE A 126 5.56 10.13 4.97
C PHE A 126 5.63 9.21 3.74
N MET A 127 6.76 9.21 3.03
CA MET A 127 7.00 8.39 1.85
C MET A 127 6.93 6.90 2.13
N ASN A 128 7.36 6.44 3.31
CA ASN A 128 7.34 5.03 3.67
C ASN A 128 5.90 4.45 3.75
N SER A 129 4.88 5.31 3.76
CA SER A 129 3.47 4.93 3.90
C SER A 129 2.55 5.48 2.80
N LEU A 130 2.97 6.55 2.11
CA LEU A 130 2.20 7.22 1.06
C LEU A 130 1.68 6.25 -0.02
N SER A 131 0.41 6.44 -0.40
CA SER A 131 -0.23 5.83 -1.58
C SER A 131 -0.82 6.87 -2.53
N GLY A 132 -1.29 6.42 -3.69
CA GLY A 132 -1.82 7.30 -4.74
C GLY A 132 -3.15 7.95 -4.38
N ASP A 133 -3.41 9.13 -4.93
CA ASP A 133 -4.64 9.90 -4.64
C ASP A 133 -5.90 9.24 -5.22
N THR A 134 -5.82 8.81 -6.49
CA THR A 134 -6.90 8.06 -7.17
C THR A 134 -6.72 6.56 -7.11
N HIS A 135 -5.55 6.10 -6.66
CA HIS A 135 -5.18 4.70 -6.45
C HIS A 135 -4.62 4.49 -5.03
N PRO A 136 -5.48 4.52 -3.98
CA PRO A 136 -5.04 4.29 -2.61
C PRO A 136 -4.37 2.91 -2.40
N GLU A 137 -4.61 1.97 -3.31
CA GLU A 137 -4.00 0.65 -3.37
C GLU A 137 -2.61 0.63 -4.01
N TRP A 138 -2.11 1.73 -4.60
CA TRP A 138 -0.76 1.82 -5.15
C TRP A 138 0.19 2.52 -4.19
N LYS A 139 1.38 1.96 -3.98
CA LYS A 139 2.34 2.44 -2.98
C LYS A 139 3.38 3.36 -3.61
N ALA A 140 3.64 4.51 -2.99
CA ALA A 140 4.72 5.39 -3.42
C ALA A 140 6.10 4.76 -3.19
N ILE A 141 6.99 4.86 -4.17
CA ILE A 141 8.35 4.32 -4.15
C ILE A 141 9.36 5.28 -4.80
N ASN A 142 10.61 5.21 -4.36
CA ASN A 142 11.72 6.01 -4.89
C ASN A 142 12.65 5.18 -5.79
N TYR A 143 12.78 3.88 -5.54
CA TYR A 143 13.66 3.00 -6.31
C TYR A 143 13.03 1.63 -6.58
N VAL A 144 13.45 1.03 -7.69
CA VAL A 144 13.19 -0.37 -8.03
C VAL A 144 14.53 -1.11 -8.11
N GLU A 145 14.62 -2.28 -7.47
CA GLU A 145 15.77 -3.17 -7.58
C GLU A 145 15.74 -3.90 -8.92
N ARG A 146 16.80 -3.76 -9.71
CA ARG A 146 16.92 -4.42 -11.01
C ARG A 146 17.27 -5.89 -10.85
N SER A 147 16.61 -6.75 -11.62
CA SER A 147 16.73 -8.20 -11.47
C SER A 147 18.11 -8.75 -11.84
N THR A 148 18.78 -8.15 -12.82
CA THR A 148 20.03 -8.65 -13.43
C THR A 148 21.25 -8.49 -12.53
N ASP A 149 21.34 -7.38 -11.80
CA ASP A 149 22.54 -7.00 -11.04
C ASP A 149 22.24 -6.41 -9.66
N LYS A 150 20.96 -6.40 -9.25
CA LYS A 150 20.48 -5.84 -7.97
C LYS A 150 20.77 -4.35 -7.79
N ALA A 151 21.06 -3.64 -8.87
CA ALA A 151 21.22 -2.19 -8.84
C ALA A 151 19.89 -1.51 -8.53
N TRP A 152 19.93 -0.43 -7.74
CA TRP A 152 18.75 0.39 -7.45
C TRP A 152 18.55 1.42 -8.56
N ILE A 153 17.41 1.36 -9.22
CA ILE A 153 17.04 2.27 -10.30
C ILE A 153 16.07 3.31 -9.77
N LYS A 154 16.47 4.58 -9.83
CA LYS A 154 15.66 5.69 -9.33
C LYS A 154 14.41 5.88 -10.19
N VAL A 155 13.25 5.87 -9.53
CA VAL A 155 11.97 6.20 -10.16
C VAL A 155 11.87 7.71 -10.29
N SER A 156 11.56 8.18 -11.50
CA SER A 156 11.42 9.61 -11.79
C SER A 156 10.47 9.84 -12.95
N GLY A 157 9.85 11.01 -12.97
CA GLY A 157 8.86 11.41 -13.97
C GLY A 157 7.94 12.49 -13.41
N ALA A 158 7.28 13.25 -14.28
CA ALA A 158 6.38 14.35 -13.89
C ALA A 158 7.01 15.36 -12.90
N GLY A 159 8.32 15.62 -13.02
CA GLY A 159 9.05 16.52 -12.12
C GLY A 159 9.25 16.00 -10.69
N LYS A 160 9.02 14.70 -10.44
CA LYS A 160 9.17 14.05 -9.13
C LYS A 160 10.27 12.98 -9.16
N ASN A 161 10.81 12.71 -7.96
CA ASN A 161 11.81 11.66 -7.69
C ASN A 161 11.17 10.43 -7.00
N TYR A 162 9.91 10.17 -7.31
CA TYR A 162 9.15 9.02 -6.86
C TYR A 162 8.07 8.70 -7.90
N GLY A 163 7.52 7.50 -7.78
CA GLY A 163 6.34 7.04 -8.52
C GLY A 163 5.50 6.13 -7.65
N PHE A 164 4.56 5.42 -8.25
CA PHE A 164 3.64 4.52 -7.57
C PHE A 164 3.70 3.12 -8.17
N VAL A 165 3.87 2.11 -7.32
CA VAL A 165 3.85 0.70 -7.74
C VAL A 165 2.48 0.09 -7.44
N ASP A 166 1.96 -0.70 -8.37
CA ASP A 166 0.82 -1.56 -8.12
C ASP A 166 1.20 -2.59 -7.03
N THR A 167 0.50 -2.58 -5.90
CA THR A 167 0.81 -3.49 -4.78
C THR A 167 0.34 -4.92 -5.05
N GLY A 168 -0.44 -5.12 -6.11
CA GLY A 168 -1.08 -6.38 -6.46
C GLY A 168 -2.32 -6.68 -5.61
N LEU A 169 -2.91 -5.67 -4.95
CA LEU A 169 -4.11 -5.84 -4.12
C LEU A 169 -5.28 -6.46 -4.90
N SER A 170 -5.39 -6.15 -6.20
CA SER A 170 -6.39 -6.73 -7.11
C SER A 170 -6.22 -8.23 -7.35
N LYS A 171 -5.07 -8.82 -6.99
CA LYS A 171 -4.71 -10.24 -7.19
C LYS A 171 -4.70 -11.02 -5.89
N GLY A 172 -4.67 -10.35 -4.75
CA GLY A 172 -4.64 -10.93 -3.41
C GLY A 172 -4.32 -9.88 -2.36
N SER A 173 -4.94 -10.00 -1.19
CA SER A 173 -4.83 -9.03 -0.09
C SER A 173 -4.16 -9.61 1.17
N MET A 174 -3.99 -10.93 1.25
CA MET A 174 -3.37 -11.61 2.39
C MET A 174 -1.84 -11.66 2.25
N PRO A 175 -1.06 -11.79 3.34
CA PRO A 175 0.42 -11.75 3.28
C PRO A 175 1.08 -12.74 2.32
N ASP A 176 0.46 -13.90 2.11
CA ASP A 176 0.89 -14.97 1.22
C ASP A 176 0.39 -14.83 -0.22
N THR A 177 -0.66 -14.03 -0.45
CA THR A 177 -1.31 -13.88 -1.76
C THR A 177 -1.08 -12.53 -2.42
N ILE A 178 -0.83 -11.45 -1.67
CA ILE A 178 -0.51 -10.13 -2.21
C ILE A 178 0.85 -10.11 -2.90
N SER A 179 1.01 -9.24 -3.91
CA SER A 179 2.28 -9.14 -4.65
C SER A 179 3.35 -8.47 -3.81
N MET A 180 3.06 -7.29 -3.26
CA MET A 180 3.97 -6.54 -2.41
C MET A 180 3.85 -6.98 -0.95
N TYR A 181 4.96 -7.37 -0.32
CA TYR A 181 4.97 -7.77 1.08
C TYR A 181 6.18 -7.25 1.84
N GLY A 182 5.99 -7.09 3.15
CA GLY A 182 7.01 -6.74 4.15
C GLY A 182 7.05 -7.79 5.24
N SER A 183 7.20 -7.36 6.49
CA SER A 183 7.20 -8.23 7.68
C SER A 183 5.81 -8.46 8.27
N TRP A 184 4.76 -7.91 7.66
CA TRP A 184 3.41 -7.94 8.23
C TRP A 184 2.71 -9.27 8.15
#